data_AF-A0A1F5DD62-F1
#
_entry.id   AF-A0A1F5DD62-F1
#
_cell.length_a   1.000
_cell.length_b   1.000
_cell.length_c   1.000
_cell.angle_alpha   90.00
_cell.angle_beta   90.00
_cell.angle_gamma   90.00
#
_symmetry.space_group_name_H-M   'P 1'
#
loop_
_entity.id
_entity.type
_entity.pdbx_description
1 polymer ?
#
loop_
_entity_poly.entity_id
_entity_poly.type
_entity_poly.pdbx_seq_one_letter_code
_entity_poly.pdbx_strand_id
1 'polypeptide(L)'
;MATDDWELKEKREVVESLREQLTIEGELVGLYEEYERGTGNKAMGRVMQMFRLDSQRHINIIQAAIELLEGEDVFTEDKEPLKESLARHLELEAEALRRANTILGKVWVEETKGLKELLHMWRDDERRHHAAIKDLASRTYFRLTSNDMVALFRDEAFLEDRYRKSRQFREKKSQAG
;
A
#
# COMPACT_ATOMS: atom_id res chain seq x y z
N MET A 1 30.08 -15.65 -1.47
CA MET A 1 30.54 -14.99 -0.23
C MET A 1 30.51 -13.47 -0.34
N ALA A 2 31.22 -12.82 -1.27
CA ALA A 2 31.13 -11.34 -1.40
C ALA A 2 29.75 -10.84 -1.84
N THR A 3 29.03 -11.63 -2.67
CA THR A 3 27.72 -11.25 -3.23
C THR A 3 26.55 -11.31 -2.24
N ASP A 4 26.67 -12.07 -1.15
CA ASP A 4 25.58 -12.21 -0.17
C ASP A 4 25.64 -11.09 0.88
N ASP A 5 26.83 -10.58 1.18
CA ASP A 5 27.05 -9.59 2.24
C ASP A 5 26.59 -8.17 1.83
N TRP A 6 26.77 -7.79 0.56
CA TRP A 6 26.28 -6.49 0.07
C TRP A 6 24.76 -6.47 -0.05
N GLU A 7 24.11 -7.55 -0.50
CA GLU A 7 22.64 -7.63 -0.57
C GLU A 7 22.00 -7.58 0.82
N LEU A 8 22.62 -8.25 1.80
CA LEU A 8 22.19 -8.17 3.19
C LEU A 8 22.38 -6.77 3.77
N LYS A 9 23.45 -6.07 3.38
CA LYS A 9 23.69 -4.69 3.79
C LYS A 9 22.66 -3.74 3.18
N GLU A 10 22.41 -3.83 1.88
CA GLU A 10 21.41 -3.01 1.19
C GLU A 10 20.01 -3.23 1.77
N LYS A 11 19.62 -4.49 1.99
CA LYS A 11 18.35 -4.82 2.68
C LYS A 11 18.25 -4.16 4.05
N ARG A 12 19.33 -4.15 4.84
CA ARG A 12 19.36 -3.49 6.16
C ARG A 12 19.17 -1.98 6.04
N GLU A 13 19.88 -1.33 5.12
CA GLU A 13 19.78 0.12 4.88
C GLU A 13 18.36 0.53 4.46
N VAL A 14 17.70 -0.27 3.62
CA VAL A 14 16.29 -0.05 3.23
C VAL A 14 15.36 -0.19 4.45
N VAL A 15 15.51 -1.25 5.25
CA VAL A 15 14.69 -1.46 6.45
C VAL A 15 14.87 -0.34 7.47
N GLU A 16 16.11 0.13 7.67
CA GLU A 16 16.40 1.27 8.56
C GLU A 16 15.70 2.54 8.08
N SER A 17 15.81 2.87 6.78
CA SER A 17 15.14 4.03 6.18
C SER A 17 13.62 3.97 6.32
N LEU A 18 13.03 2.78 6.14
CA LEU A 18 11.58 2.57 6.32
C LEU A 18 11.16 2.76 7.79
N ARG A 19 11.97 2.32 8.75
CA ARG A 19 11.71 2.52 10.19
C ARG A 19 11.79 3.99 10.61
N GLU A 20 12.71 4.76 10.01
CA GLU A 20 12.75 6.21 10.19
C GLU A 20 11.45 6.85 9.67
N GLN A 21 10.96 6.41 8.50
CA GLN A 21 9.70 6.91 7.97
C GLN A 21 8.49 6.57 8.86
N LEU A 22 8.47 5.41 9.54
CA LEU A 22 7.43 5.10 10.54
C LEU A 22 7.40 6.12 11.68
N THR A 23 8.57 6.61 12.10
CA THR A 23 8.67 7.63 13.15
C THR A 23 8.10 8.96 12.66
N ILE A 24 8.45 9.38 11.44
CA ILE A 24 7.93 10.61 10.82
C ILE A 24 6.40 10.55 10.71
N GLU A 25 5.84 9.46 10.18
CA GLU A 25 4.39 9.33 10.04
C GLU A 25 3.69 9.27 11.42
N GLY A 26 4.32 8.65 12.43
CA GLY A 26 3.82 8.64 13.79
C GLY A 26 3.75 10.04 14.41
N GLU A 27 4.77 10.88 14.19
CA GLU A 27 4.77 12.28 14.62
C GLU A 27 3.66 13.09 13.93
N LEU A 28 3.46 12.87 12.62
CA LEU A 28 2.36 13.50 11.86
C LEU A 28 0.99 13.10 12.40
N VAL A 29 0.77 11.83 12.74
CA VAL A 29 -0.46 11.35 13.38
C VAL A 29 -0.74 12.13 14.66
N GLY A 30 0.27 12.28 15.52
CA GLY A 30 0.15 13.03 16.78
C GLY A 30 -0.17 14.51 16.55
N LEU A 31 0.52 15.15 15.61
CA LEU A 31 0.30 16.57 15.27
C LEU A 31 -1.14 16.83 14.79
N TYR A 32 -1.64 15.98 13.89
CA TYR A 32 -3.01 16.13 13.38
C TYR A 32 -4.07 15.82 14.44
N GLU A 33 -3.81 14.84 15.31
CA GLU A 33 -4.70 14.51 16.42
C GLU A 33 -4.83 15.66 17.42
N GLU A 34 -3.72 16.33 17.75
CA GLU A 34 -3.73 17.50 18.64
C GLU A 34 -4.61 18.62 18.07
N TYR A 35 -4.44 18.94 16.78
CA TYR A 35 -5.28 19.94 16.13
C TYR A 35 -6.76 19.50 16.06
N GLU A 36 -7.03 18.24 15.70
CA GLU A 36 -8.38 17.67 15.64
C GLU A 36 -9.12 17.87 16.96
N ARG A 37 -8.45 17.62 18.10
CA ARG A 37 -9.03 17.80 19.44
C ARG A 37 -9.14 19.27 19.86
N GLY A 38 -8.22 20.12 19.43
CA GLY A 38 -8.15 21.53 19.82
C GLY A 38 -9.11 22.44 19.05
N THR A 39 -9.57 22.04 17.87
CA THR A 39 -10.41 22.91 17.02
C THR A 39 -11.89 22.84 17.40
N GLY A 40 -12.52 24.01 17.57
CA GLY A 40 -13.98 24.12 17.69
C GLY A 40 -14.72 24.01 16.33
N ASN A 41 -14.00 24.04 15.21
CA ASN A 41 -14.58 23.98 13.88
C ASN A 41 -14.65 22.52 13.40
N LYS A 42 -15.86 21.97 13.33
CA LYS A 42 -16.11 20.59 12.92
C LYS A 42 -15.58 20.26 11.52
N ALA A 43 -15.69 21.18 10.56
CA ALA A 43 -15.20 20.94 9.19
C ALA A 43 -13.68 20.82 9.17
N MET A 44 -12.98 21.72 9.86
CA MET A 44 -11.52 21.66 9.95
C MET A 44 -11.03 20.46 10.77
N GLY A 45 -11.78 20.06 11.81
CA GLY A 45 -11.52 18.81 12.53
C GLY A 45 -11.58 17.59 11.61
N ARG A 46 -12.55 17.53 10.68
CA ARG A 46 -12.61 16.46 9.67
C ARG A 46 -11.45 16.50 8.67
N VAL A 47 -10.99 17.69 8.29
CA VAL A 47 -9.82 17.82 7.41
C VAL A 47 -8.56 17.29 8.10
N MET A 48 -8.34 17.60 9.38
CA MET A 48 -7.19 17.05 10.11
C MET A 48 -7.32 15.54 10.35
N GLN A 49 -8.54 15.06 10.65
CA GLN A 49 -8.79 13.63 10.76
C GLN A 49 -8.43 12.89 9.46
N MET A 50 -8.74 13.47 8.30
CA MET A 50 -8.37 12.90 6.99
C MET A 50 -6.85 12.77 6.85
N PHE A 51 -6.08 13.82 7.15
CA PHE A 51 -4.61 13.74 7.08
C PHE A 51 -4.03 12.73 8.08
N ARG A 52 -4.59 12.65 9.29
CA ARG A 52 -4.22 11.64 10.29
C ARG A 52 -4.43 10.22 9.78
N LEU A 53 -5.57 9.96 9.13
CA LEU A 53 -5.87 8.65 8.56
C LEU A 53 -4.96 8.31 7.38
N ASP A 54 -4.53 9.30 6.59
CA ASP A 54 -3.58 9.09 5.49
C ASP A 54 -2.18 8.74 6.01
N SER A 55 -1.68 9.45 7.03
CA SER A 55 -0.43 9.07 7.71
C SER A 55 -0.52 7.68 8.34
N GLN A 56 -1.68 7.33 8.94
CA GLN A 56 -1.89 5.98 9.46
C GLN A 56 -1.88 4.91 8.35
N ARG A 57 -2.42 5.23 7.18
CA ARG A 57 -2.33 4.35 6.01
C ARG A 57 -0.88 4.19 5.54
N HIS A 58 -0.08 5.24 5.51
CA HIS A 58 1.35 5.15 5.18
C HIS A 58 2.10 4.26 6.15
N ILE A 59 1.85 4.37 7.46
CA ILE A 59 2.40 3.48 8.49
C ILE A 59 2.14 2.01 8.12
N ASN A 60 0.89 1.67 7.76
CA ASN A 60 0.54 0.29 7.40
C ASN A 60 1.25 -0.19 6.14
N ILE A 61 1.40 0.67 5.12
CA ILE A 61 2.13 0.34 3.89
C ILE A 61 3.61 0.08 4.19
N ILE A 62 4.23 0.95 4.97
CA ILE A 62 5.65 0.85 5.34
C ILE A 62 5.89 -0.39 6.19
N GLN A 63 5.00 -0.68 7.14
CA GLN A 63 5.06 -1.85 7.99
C GLN A 63 4.96 -3.15 7.17
N ALA A 64 4.00 -3.23 6.25
CA ALA A 64 3.89 -4.37 5.34
C ALA A 64 5.15 -4.54 4.46
N ALA A 65 5.76 -3.44 4.00
CA ALA A 65 7.00 -3.50 3.24
C ALA A 65 8.18 -4.03 4.08
N ILE A 66 8.28 -3.63 5.35
CA ILE A 66 9.28 -4.15 6.28
C ILE A 66 9.08 -5.66 6.50
N GLU A 67 7.85 -6.11 6.74
CA GLU A 67 7.52 -7.53 6.96
C GLU A 67 7.92 -8.39 5.74
N LEU A 68 7.57 -7.93 4.53
CA LEU A 68 7.99 -8.56 3.28
C LEU A 68 9.52 -8.63 3.15
N LEU A 69 10.21 -7.53 3.48
CA LEU A 69 11.67 -7.52 3.46
C LEU A 69 12.23 -8.49 4.50
N GLU A 70 11.67 -8.55 5.71
CA GLU A 70 12.13 -9.40 6.81
C GLU A 70 11.84 -10.88 6.60
N GLY A 71 10.95 -11.23 5.68
CA GLY A 71 10.79 -12.58 5.14
C GLY A 71 9.38 -13.14 5.21
N GLU A 72 8.37 -12.30 5.47
CA GLU A 72 6.97 -12.68 5.30
C GLU A 72 6.70 -12.95 3.81
N ASP A 73 6.15 -14.13 3.52
CA ASP A 73 5.86 -14.56 2.16
C ASP A 73 4.36 -14.37 1.88
N VAL A 74 4.00 -13.64 0.81
CA VAL A 74 2.60 -13.47 0.38
C VAL A 74 2.34 -14.31 -0.86
N PHE A 75 1.47 -15.30 -0.70
CA PHE A 75 1.11 -16.26 -1.74
C PHE A 75 -0.22 -15.90 -2.41
N THR A 76 -0.54 -16.61 -3.50
CA THR A 76 -1.81 -16.44 -4.22
C THR A 76 -3.01 -16.73 -3.31
N GLU A 77 -2.87 -17.71 -2.41
CA GLU A 77 -3.90 -18.11 -1.44
C GLU A 77 -4.31 -16.95 -0.54
N ASP A 78 -3.34 -16.17 -0.07
CA ASP A 78 -3.56 -15.03 0.83
C ASP A 78 -4.29 -13.87 0.12
N LYS A 79 -4.20 -13.83 -1.20
CA LYS A 79 -4.87 -12.83 -2.06
C LYS A 79 -6.26 -13.27 -2.49
N GLU A 80 -6.61 -14.56 -2.44
CA GLU A 80 -7.92 -15.02 -2.93
C GLU A 80 -9.10 -14.38 -2.21
N PRO A 81 -9.13 -14.30 -0.86
CA PRO A 81 -10.21 -13.62 -0.14
C PRO A 81 -10.32 -12.13 -0.50
N LEU A 82 -9.22 -11.51 -0.91
CA LEU A 82 -9.20 -10.11 -1.33
C LEU A 82 -9.85 -9.91 -2.70
N LYS A 83 -9.81 -10.90 -3.62
CA LYS A 83 -10.31 -10.74 -4.99
C LYS A 83 -11.78 -10.31 -5.05
N GLU A 84 -12.65 -10.95 -4.26
CA GLU A 84 -14.09 -10.59 -4.24
C GLU A 84 -14.32 -9.20 -3.64
N SER A 85 -13.64 -8.91 -2.52
CA SER A 85 -13.72 -7.60 -1.87
C SER A 85 -13.23 -6.48 -2.80
N LEU A 86 -12.12 -6.71 -3.52
CA LEU A 86 -11.56 -5.74 -4.47
C LEU A 86 -12.44 -5.56 -5.70
N ALA A 87 -13.04 -6.64 -6.24
CA ALA A 87 -13.98 -6.52 -7.34
C ALA A 87 -15.17 -5.63 -6.94
N ARG A 88 -15.73 -5.87 -5.75
CA ARG A 88 -16.81 -5.03 -5.21
C ARG A 88 -16.36 -3.60 -4.95
N HIS A 89 -15.15 -3.41 -4.46
CA HIS A 89 -14.57 -2.10 -4.22
C HIS A 89 -14.49 -1.28 -5.53
N LEU A 90 -13.92 -1.85 -6.60
CA LEU A 90 -13.77 -1.19 -7.90
C LEU A 90 -15.12 -0.75 -8.49
N GLU A 91 -16.18 -1.56 -8.31
CA GLU A 91 -17.55 -1.19 -8.72
C GLU A 91 -18.06 0.06 -7.98
N LEU A 92 -17.87 0.09 -6.66
CA LEU A 92 -18.30 1.19 -5.81
C LEU A 92 -17.51 2.46 -6.10
N GLU A 93 -16.20 2.36 -6.33
CA GLU A 93 -15.38 3.52 -6.68
C GLU A 93 -15.77 4.11 -8.04
N ALA A 94 -16.06 3.26 -9.02
CA ALA A 94 -16.54 3.71 -10.33
C ALA A 94 -17.85 4.50 -10.20
N GLU A 95 -18.73 4.08 -9.29
CA GLU A 95 -19.94 4.83 -8.96
C GLU A 95 -19.64 6.14 -8.22
N ALA A 96 -18.74 6.10 -7.22
CA ALA A 96 -18.32 7.27 -6.46
C ALA A 96 -17.75 8.36 -7.38
N LEU A 97 -16.87 8.00 -8.32
CA LEU A 97 -16.30 8.92 -9.32
C LEU A 97 -17.37 9.56 -10.22
N ARG A 98 -18.36 8.79 -10.67
CA ARG A 98 -19.49 9.34 -11.46
C ARG A 98 -20.28 10.37 -10.64
N ARG A 99 -20.57 10.04 -9.38
CA ARG A 99 -21.27 10.95 -8.46
C ARG A 99 -20.44 12.19 -8.17
N ALA A 100 -19.15 12.04 -7.96
CA ALA A 100 -18.23 13.16 -7.71
C ALA A 100 -18.23 14.17 -8.85
N ASN A 101 -18.14 13.72 -10.10
CA ASN A 101 -18.20 14.59 -11.28
C ASN A 101 -19.54 15.34 -11.38
N THR A 102 -20.64 14.70 -10.99
CA THR A 102 -21.97 15.33 -10.96
C THR A 102 -22.07 16.42 -9.89
N ILE A 103 -21.48 16.19 -8.71
CA ILE A 103 -21.46 17.15 -7.59
C ILE A 103 -20.56 18.35 -7.92
N LEU A 104 -19.39 18.11 -8.53
CA LEU A 104 -18.44 19.16 -8.89
C LEU A 104 -19.00 20.15 -9.92
N GLY A 105 -19.96 19.73 -10.76
CA GLY A 105 -20.65 20.60 -11.72
C GLY A 105 -21.79 21.44 -11.14
N LYS A 106 -21.98 21.47 -9.82
CA LYS A 106 -23.03 22.27 -9.18
C LYS A 106 -22.53 23.69 -8.89
N VAL A 107 -23.34 24.69 -9.21
CA VAL A 107 -23.01 26.14 -9.04
C VAL A 107 -22.53 26.46 -7.63
N TRP A 108 -23.22 25.96 -6.59
CA TRP A 108 -22.82 26.15 -5.19
C TRP A 108 -21.40 25.66 -4.85
N VAL A 109 -20.97 24.59 -5.52
CA VAL A 109 -19.62 24.05 -5.38
C VAL A 109 -18.61 24.94 -6.10
N GLU A 110 -18.93 25.41 -7.30
CA GLU A 110 -18.04 26.30 -8.07
C GLU A 110 -17.79 27.65 -7.37
N GLU A 111 -18.81 28.19 -6.70
CA GLU A 111 -18.74 29.47 -5.99
C GLU A 111 -17.98 29.37 -4.65
N THR A 112 -17.88 28.18 -4.06
CA THR A 112 -17.23 27.97 -2.76
C THR A 112 -15.87 27.30 -2.94
N LYS A 113 -14.80 28.11 -3.12
CA LYS A 113 -13.43 27.61 -3.40
C LYS A 113 -12.97 26.49 -2.46
N GLY A 114 -13.08 26.68 -1.14
CA GLY A 114 -12.65 25.67 -0.17
C GLY A 114 -13.44 24.35 -0.27
N LEU A 115 -14.74 24.43 -0.54
CA LEU A 115 -15.57 23.23 -0.78
C LEU A 115 -15.17 22.54 -2.09
N LYS A 116 -14.93 23.32 -3.14
CA LYS A 116 -14.46 22.81 -4.44
C LYS A 116 -13.15 22.04 -4.30
N GLU A 117 -12.18 22.59 -3.56
CA GLU A 117 -10.89 21.93 -3.29
C GLU A 117 -11.07 20.62 -2.52
N LEU A 118 -11.91 20.59 -1.47
CA LEU A 118 -12.18 19.35 -0.73
C LEU A 118 -12.81 18.27 -1.62
N LEU A 119 -13.73 18.65 -2.51
CA LEU A 119 -14.37 17.72 -3.43
C LEU A 119 -13.43 17.26 -4.55
N HIS A 120 -12.51 18.11 -5.00
CA HIS A 120 -11.45 17.70 -5.93
C HIS A 120 -10.45 16.75 -5.27
N MET A 121 -10.07 17.00 -4.02
CA MET A 121 -9.18 16.12 -3.26
C MET A 121 -9.78 14.72 -3.11
N TRP A 122 -11.06 14.61 -2.72
CA TRP A 122 -11.77 13.33 -2.69
C TRP A 122 -11.85 12.68 -4.09
N ARG A 123 -12.25 13.47 -5.10
CA ARG A 123 -12.03 13.25 -6.55
C ARG A 123 -10.82 12.39 -6.86
N ASP A 124 -9.70 13.01 -6.59
CA ASP A 124 -8.40 12.60 -7.07
C ASP A 124 -7.79 11.49 -6.21
N ASP A 125 -8.21 11.38 -4.95
CA ASP A 125 -7.88 10.24 -4.09
C ASP A 125 -8.55 8.96 -4.57
N GLU A 126 -9.87 8.98 -4.82
CA GLU A 126 -10.62 7.84 -5.35
C GLU A 126 -10.03 7.35 -6.68
N ARG A 127 -9.67 8.28 -7.57
CA ARG A 127 -9.05 7.94 -8.86
C ARG A 127 -7.69 7.26 -8.69
N ARG A 128 -6.90 7.68 -7.69
CA ARG A 128 -5.59 7.09 -7.40
C ARG A 128 -5.74 5.73 -6.74
N HIS A 129 -6.68 5.57 -5.81
CA HIS A 129 -6.94 4.30 -5.10
C HIS A 129 -7.38 3.22 -6.08
N HIS A 130 -8.32 3.55 -6.97
CA HIS A 130 -8.78 2.66 -8.02
C HIS A 130 -7.64 2.08 -8.88
N ALA A 131 -6.68 2.94 -9.26
CA ALA A 131 -5.52 2.51 -10.02
C ALA A 131 -4.57 1.63 -9.17
N ALA A 132 -4.28 2.04 -7.93
CA ALA A 132 -3.35 1.35 -7.05
C ALA A 132 -3.84 -0.07 -6.66
N ILE A 133 -5.13 -0.22 -6.35
CA ILE A 133 -5.72 -1.51 -5.96
C ILE A 133 -5.65 -2.52 -7.10
N LYS A 134 -5.95 -2.07 -8.32
CA LYS A 134 -5.87 -2.91 -9.53
C LYS A 134 -4.44 -3.43 -9.72
N ASP A 135 -3.45 -2.58 -9.49
CA ASP A 135 -2.04 -2.95 -9.58
C ASP A 135 -1.63 -3.94 -8.48
N LEU A 136 -1.95 -3.65 -7.22
CA LEU A 136 -1.57 -4.49 -6.07
C LEU A 136 -2.12 -5.91 -6.16
N ALA A 137 -3.35 -6.08 -6.66
CA ALA A 137 -3.96 -7.39 -6.86
C ALA A 137 -3.24 -8.26 -7.92
N SER A 138 -2.49 -7.63 -8.83
CA SER A 138 -1.85 -8.28 -9.97
C SER A 138 -0.35 -8.55 -9.78
N ARG A 139 0.26 -8.04 -8.71
CA ARG A 139 1.71 -8.13 -8.49
C ARG A 139 2.09 -9.34 -7.63
N THR A 140 3.27 -9.89 -7.91
CA THR A 140 3.93 -10.89 -7.06
C THR A 140 4.77 -10.18 -5.98
N TYR A 141 4.89 -10.81 -4.82
CA TYR A 141 5.57 -10.24 -3.65
C TYR A 141 6.86 -11.00 -3.27
N PHE A 142 7.16 -12.12 -3.93
CA PHE A 142 8.39 -12.88 -3.73
C PHE A 142 9.49 -12.46 -4.72
N ARG A 143 10.76 -12.53 -4.28
CA ARG A 143 11.92 -12.10 -5.06
C ARG A 143 12.20 -13.09 -6.21
N LEU A 144 12.13 -12.61 -7.45
CA LEU A 144 12.62 -13.30 -8.64
C LEU A 144 14.09 -12.92 -8.89
N THR A 145 14.99 -13.91 -9.02
CA THR A 145 16.40 -13.62 -9.30
C THR A 145 16.62 -13.39 -10.79
N SER A 146 17.56 -12.53 -11.18
CA SER A 146 17.83 -12.17 -12.58
C SER A 146 18.23 -13.36 -13.47
N ASN A 147 18.66 -14.48 -12.88
CA ASN A 147 18.93 -15.73 -13.60
C ASN A 147 17.67 -16.54 -13.95
N ASP A 148 16.49 -16.16 -13.44
CA ASP A 148 15.20 -16.77 -13.78
C ASP A 148 14.58 -16.11 -15.02
N MET A 149 15.29 -16.07 -16.15
CA MET A 149 14.73 -15.65 -17.45
C MET A 149 13.51 -16.50 -17.87
N VAL A 150 13.39 -17.72 -17.33
CA VAL A 150 12.23 -18.61 -17.49
C VAL A 150 10.98 -18.06 -16.78
N ALA A 151 11.14 -17.20 -15.77
CA ALA A 151 10.05 -16.62 -15.00
C ALA A 151 9.27 -15.52 -15.72
N LEU A 152 9.88 -14.88 -16.72
CA LEU A 152 9.26 -13.81 -17.52
C LEU A 152 8.15 -14.31 -18.46
N PHE A 153 8.04 -15.63 -18.69
CA PHE A 153 7.16 -16.23 -19.72
C PHE A 153 6.16 -17.26 -19.17
N ARG A 154 5.98 -17.38 -17.85
CA ARG A 154 5.10 -18.38 -17.22
C ARG A 154 4.15 -17.76 -16.20
N ASP A 155 3.06 -18.46 -15.87
CA ASP A 155 2.03 -17.97 -14.96
C ASP A 155 2.50 -17.86 -13.49
N GLU A 156 1.75 -17.10 -12.69
CA GLU A 156 2.03 -16.84 -11.27
C GLU A 156 2.09 -18.13 -10.42
N ALA A 157 1.22 -19.11 -10.68
CA ALA A 157 1.16 -20.37 -9.95
C ALA A 157 2.43 -21.23 -10.17
N PHE A 158 2.98 -21.24 -11.38
CA PHE A 158 4.25 -21.90 -11.67
C PHE A 158 5.43 -21.27 -10.92
N LEU A 159 5.46 -19.94 -10.83
CA LEU A 159 6.51 -19.21 -10.11
C LEU A 159 6.44 -19.47 -8.61
N GLU A 160 5.22 -19.48 -8.08
CA GLU A 160 4.98 -19.72 -6.67
C GLU A 160 5.39 -21.15 -6.24
N ASP A 161 5.01 -22.19 -7.00
CA ASP A 161 5.40 -23.58 -6.73
C ASP A 161 6.93 -23.76 -6.71
N ARG A 162 7.63 -23.12 -7.67
CA ARG A 162 9.10 -23.13 -7.71
C ARG A 162 9.70 -22.44 -6.50
N TYR A 163 9.17 -21.28 -6.10
CA TYR A 163 9.63 -20.55 -4.93
C TYR A 163 9.47 -21.37 -3.66
N ARG A 164 8.30 -21.99 -3.44
CA ARG A 164 8.04 -22.88 -2.30
C ARG A 164 9.04 -24.02 -2.23
N LYS A 165 9.31 -24.69 -3.35
CA LYS A 165 10.30 -25.79 -3.42
C LYS A 165 11.71 -25.34 -3.07
N SER A 166 12.12 -24.17 -3.54
CA SER A 166 13.43 -23.57 -3.23
C SER A 166 13.57 -23.24 -1.73
N ARG A 167 12.53 -22.63 -1.14
CA ARG A 167 12.49 -22.28 0.29
C ARG A 167 12.59 -23.53 1.18
N GLN A 168 11.74 -24.53 0.93
CA GLN A 168 11.77 -25.81 1.67
C GLN A 168 13.13 -26.49 1.60
N PHE A 169 13.81 -26.42 0.44
CA PHE A 169 15.14 -26.99 0.29
C PHE A 169 16.21 -26.24 1.12
N ARG A 170 16.14 -24.90 1.17
CA ARG A 170 17.04 -24.07 1.99
C ARG A 170 16.83 -24.30 3.48
N GLU A 171 15.58 -24.38 3.92
CA GLU A 171 15.22 -24.64 5.32
C GLU A 171 15.72 -26.03 5.78
N LYS A 172 15.48 -27.06 4.97
CA LYS A 172 15.99 -28.42 5.23
C LYS A 172 17.52 -28.47 5.32
N LYS A 173 18.23 -27.69 4.51
CA LYS A 173 19.70 -27.58 4.59
C LYS A 173 20.16 -26.86 5.86
N SER A 174 19.43 -25.85 6.32
CA SER A 174 19.76 -25.11 7.55
C SER A 174 19.50 -25.90 8.83
N GLN A 175 18.60 -26.89 8.80
CA GLN A 175 18.28 -27.77 9.94
C GLN A 175 19.16 -29.03 10.00
N ALA A 176 19.87 -29.35 8.92
CA ALA A 176 20.70 -30.55 8.79
C ALA A 176 22.22 -30.30 8.98
N GLY A 177 22.61 -29.05 9.28
CA GLY A 177 23.99 -28.65 9.61
C GLY A 177 24.03 -27.91 10.93
#